data_AF-A0A1W9SD13-F1
#
_entry.id   AF-A0A1W9SD13-F1
#
_cell.length_a   1.000
_cell.length_b   1.000
_cell.length_c   1.000
_cell.angle_alpha   90.00
_cell.angle_beta   90.00
_cell.angle_gamma   90.00
#
_symmetry.space_group_name_H-M   'P 1'
#
loop_
_entity.id
_entity.type
_entity.pdbx_description
1 polymer ?
#
loop_
_entity_poly.entity_id
_entity_poly.type
_entity_poly.pdbx_seq_one_letter_code
_entity_poly.pdbx_strand_id
1 'polypeptide(L)'
;MNHPASKLHKRLPVVYTAHSKDTFFMRQFICKFVLLEKYVPINPFMSFEYFLLDSVDRDTIRQGNNSYVHVSDEIWVFGIISDGVIEEIKLAKKLKKAVKFFSLKKNLASIKPLSFEKLEYEDDVVERTEDILKEL
;
A
#
# COMPACT_ATOMS: atom_id res chain seq x y z
N MET A 1 -10.26 37.01 -3.57
CA MET A 1 -10.92 35.87 -2.89
C MET A 1 -9.84 34.93 -2.38
N ASN A 2 -9.88 34.50 -1.11
CA ASN A 2 -8.95 33.50 -0.59
C ASN A 2 -9.53 32.10 -0.79
N HIS A 3 -8.84 31.26 -1.57
CA HIS A 3 -9.23 29.88 -1.83
C HIS A 3 -9.13 29.02 -0.54
N PRO A 4 -10.09 28.12 -0.22
CA PRO A 4 -10.07 27.35 1.03
C PRO A 4 -8.77 26.57 1.30
N ALA A 5 -8.12 26.06 0.24
CA ALA A 5 -6.86 25.32 0.35
C ALA A 5 -5.70 26.16 0.90
N SER A 6 -5.74 27.50 0.80
CA SER A 6 -4.65 28.36 1.29
C SER A 6 -4.43 28.29 2.81
N LYS A 7 -5.40 27.72 3.53
CA LYS A 7 -5.34 27.48 4.99
C LYS A 7 -4.91 26.06 5.35
N LEU A 8 -4.67 25.18 4.37
CA LEU A 8 -4.50 23.74 4.55
C LEU A 8 -3.10 23.25 4.12
N HIS A 9 -2.04 23.96 4.53
CA HIS A 9 -0.65 23.63 4.13
C HIS A 9 0.09 22.70 5.11
N LYS A 10 -0.56 22.26 6.19
CA LYS A 10 0.06 21.32 7.14
C LYS A 10 0.32 19.99 6.42
N ARG A 11 1.59 19.55 6.40
CA ARG A 11 1.98 18.23 5.87
C ARG A 11 1.27 17.14 6.65
N LEU A 12 0.66 16.20 5.93
CA LEU A 12 0.21 14.93 6.45
C LEU A 12 1.23 13.84 6.11
N PRO A 13 1.41 12.82 6.96
CA PRO A 13 2.26 11.67 6.65
C PRO A 13 1.77 10.93 5.40
N VAL A 14 2.72 10.50 4.58
CA VAL A 14 2.50 9.81 3.30
C VAL A 14 2.59 8.31 3.49
N VAL A 15 1.65 7.56 2.92
CA VAL A 15 1.56 6.11 3.07
C VAL A 15 1.52 5.48 1.68
N TYR A 16 2.44 4.54 1.42
CA TYR A 16 2.29 3.64 0.29
C TYR A 16 1.27 2.56 0.63
N THR A 17 0.28 2.38 -0.24
CA THR A 17 -0.80 1.40 -0.02
C THR A 17 -0.57 0.17 -0.89
N ALA A 18 0.02 -0.87 -0.30
CA ALA A 18 0.32 -2.14 -0.93
C ALA A 18 -0.90 -3.07 -0.87
N HIS A 19 -1.27 -3.67 -2.00
CA HIS A 19 -2.33 -4.69 -2.05
C HIS A 19 -2.28 -5.49 -3.35
N SER A 20 -2.79 -6.72 -3.33
CA SER A 20 -2.85 -7.60 -4.49
C SER A 20 -3.63 -6.97 -5.66
N LYS A 21 -3.18 -7.27 -6.88
CA LYS A 21 -3.88 -6.95 -8.14
C LYS A 21 -5.32 -7.50 -8.16
N ASP A 22 -5.58 -8.59 -7.45
CA ASP A 22 -6.91 -9.21 -7.37
C ASP A 22 -7.89 -8.33 -6.59
N THR A 23 -7.37 -7.41 -5.79
CA THR A 23 -8.14 -6.40 -5.05
C THR A 23 -8.09 -5.01 -5.69
N PHE A 24 -7.66 -4.90 -6.96
CA PHE A 24 -7.59 -3.65 -7.71
C PHE A 24 -8.89 -2.81 -7.66
N PHE A 25 -10.04 -3.48 -7.66
CA PHE A 25 -11.36 -2.83 -7.57
C PHE A 25 -11.58 -2.07 -6.24
N MET A 26 -10.79 -2.36 -5.20
CA MET A 26 -10.87 -1.73 -3.89
C MET A 26 -10.00 -0.48 -3.74
N ARG A 27 -9.19 -0.11 -4.75
CA ARG A 27 -8.20 1.00 -4.66
C ARG A 27 -8.79 2.32 -4.14
N GLN A 28 -10.00 2.67 -4.56
CA GLN A 28 -10.67 3.90 -4.10
C GLN A 28 -11.11 3.81 -2.62
N PHE A 29 -11.57 2.64 -2.17
CA PHE A 29 -11.93 2.42 -0.76
C PHE A 29 -10.70 2.47 0.15
N ILE A 30 -9.58 1.93 -0.31
CA ILE A 30 -8.29 2.01 0.39
C ILE A 30 -7.86 3.48 0.53
N CYS A 31 -7.83 4.24 -0.57
CA CYS A 31 -7.48 5.67 -0.51
C CYS A 31 -8.43 6.46 0.41
N LYS A 32 -9.73 6.19 0.33
CA LYS A 32 -10.73 6.82 1.20
C LYS A 32 -10.43 6.54 2.68
N PHE A 33 -10.13 5.29 3.04
CA PHE A 33 -9.76 4.92 4.40
C PHE A 33 -8.56 5.73 4.89
N VAL A 34 -7.45 5.73 4.15
CA VAL A 34 -6.20 6.41 4.53
C VAL A 34 -6.40 7.93 4.70
N LEU A 35 -7.19 8.56 3.82
CA LEU A 35 -7.51 9.99 3.94
C LEU A 35 -8.34 10.31 5.19
N LEU A 36 -9.27 9.43 5.57
CA LEU A 36 -10.06 9.59 6.80
C LEU A 36 -9.19 9.47 8.05
N GLU A 37 -8.16 8.61 8.01
CA GLU A 37 -7.14 8.47 9.05
C GLU A 37 -6.13 9.64 9.10
N LYS A 38 -6.27 10.66 8.25
CA LYS A 38 -5.39 11.84 8.15
C LYS A 38 -3.97 11.53 7.65
N TYR A 39 -3.85 10.55 6.76
CA TYR A 39 -2.63 10.27 5.99
C TYR A 39 -2.88 10.57 4.50
N VAL A 40 -1.82 10.65 3.69
CA VAL A 40 -1.88 10.83 2.24
C VAL A 40 -1.57 9.49 1.57
N PRO A 41 -2.55 8.84 0.89
CA PRO A 41 -2.29 7.60 0.19
C PRO A 41 -1.53 7.83 -1.12
N ILE A 42 -0.46 7.08 -1.31
CA ILE A 42 0.07 6.76 -2.63
C ILE A 42 -0.37 5.34 -2.95
N ASN A 43 -1.34 5.20 -3.86
CA ASN A 43 -1.84 3.91 -4.29
C ASN A 43 -1.36 3.61 -5.71
N PRO A 44 -0.63 2.51 -5.93
CA PRO A 44 -0.03 2.22 -7.23
C PRO A 44 -1.09 2.09 -8.33
N PHE A 45 -2.26 1.52 -8.02
CA PHE A 45 -3.36 1.38 -8.98
C PHE A 45 -4.17 2.66 -9.20
N MET A 46 -4.10 3.64 -8.30
CA MET A 46 -4.63 5.00 -8.57
C MET A 46 -3.65 5.84 -9.40
N SER A 47 -2.35 5.60 -9.25
CA SER A 47 -1.31 6.34 -9.97
C SER A 47 -1.08 5.80 -11.38
N PHE A 48 -1.03 4.48 -11.53
CA PHE A 48 -0.64 3.83 -12.78
C PHE A 48 -1.70 2.85 -13.30
N GLU A 49 -2.94 2.86 -12.78
CA GLU A 49 -3.99 1.90 -13.16
C GLU A 49 -3.47 0.45 -13.17
N TYR A 50 -4.13 -0.47 -13.86
CA TYR A 50 -3.67 -1.86 -13.97
C TYR A 50 -2.51 -1.93 -14.98
N PHE A 51 -1.27 -1.88 -14.49
CA PHE A 51 -0.04 -1.85 -15.31
C PHE A 51 -0.10 -0.82 -16.45
N LEU A 52 -0.68 0.35 -16.16
CA LEU A 52 -0.97 1.47 -17.06
C LEU A 52 -1.53 1.05 -18.42
N LEU A 53 -2.44 0.07 -18.41
CA LEU A 53 -3.11 -0.45 -19.59
C LEU A 53 -2.15 -1.14 -20.58
N ASP A 54 -1.05 -1.71 -20.07
CA ASP A 54 0.02 -2.36 -20.83
C ASP A 54 0.63 -1.46 -21.93
N SER A 55 0.51 -0.13 -21.78
CA SER A 55 1.03 0.85 -22.73
C SER A 55 2.51 1.18 -22.51
N VAL A 56 3.07 0.73 -21.39
CA VAL A 56 4.47 0.89 -21.01
C VAL A 56 5.01 -0.42 -20.47
N ASP A 57 6.32 -0.58 -20.49
CA ASP A 57 6.99 -1.76 -19.95
C ASP A 57 6.68 -1.94 -18.45
N ARG A 58 6.43 -3.19 -18.05
CA ARG A 58 6.01 -3.52 -16.68
C ARG A 58 7.10 -3.26 -15.65
N ASP A 59 8.37 -3.41 -16.00
CA ASP A 59 9.47 -3.12 -15.08
C ASP A 59 9.60 -1.61 -14.85
N THR A 60 9.25 -0.80 -15.84
CA THR A 60 9.12 0.67 -15.65
C THR A 60 8.04 0.99 -14.61
N ILE A 61 6.88 0.32 -14.66
CA ILE A 61 5.83 0.49 -13.64
C ILE A 61 6.29 0.02 -12.25
N ARG A 62 6.94 -1.15 -12.18
CA ARG A 62 7.47 -1.70 -10.91
C ARG A 62 8.51 -0.77 -10.29
N GLN A 63 9.40 -0.18 -11.09
CA GLN A 63 10.35 0.83 -10.61
C GLN A 63 9.64 2.11 -10.11
N GLY A 64 8.57 2.53 -10.78
CA GLY A 64 7.70 3.61 -10.31
C GLY A 64 7.09 3.32 -8.94
N ASN A 65 6.54 2.12 -8.76
CA ASN A 65 5.98 1.67 -7.47
C ASN A 65 7.07 1.63 -6.38
N ASN A 66 8.25 1.09 -6.68
CA ASN A 66 9.37 1.08 -5.73
C ASN A 66 9.78 2.50 -5.33
N SER A 67 9.74 3.45 -6.26
CA SER A 67 10.02 4.87 -5.96
C SER A 67 8.97 5.47 -5.00
N TYR A 68 7.70 5.05 -5.10
CA TYR A 68 6.69 5.41 -4.11
C TYR A 68 6.96 4.83 -2.73
N VAL A 69 7.43 3.58 -2.63
CA VAL A 69 7.92 3.01 -1.37
C VAL A 69 9.05 3.87 -0.81
N HIS A 70 9.99 4.34 -1.64
CA HIS A 70 11.10 5.20 -1.22
C HIS A 70 10.67 6.56 -0.64
N VAL A 71 9.63 7.20 -1.17
CA VAL A 71 9.21 8.54 -0.72
C VAL A 71 8.14 8.54 0.38
N SER A 72 7.50 7.40 0.63
CA SER A 72 6.45 7.28 1.65
C SER A 72 7.02 7.26 3.07
N ASP A 73 6.29 7.75 4.07
CA ASP A 73 6.73 7.65 5.47
C ASP A 73 6.48 6.24 6.04
N GLU A 74 5.38 5.60 5.63
CA GLU A 74 4.98 4.26 6.06
C GLU A 74 4.43 3.42 4.90
N ILE A 75 4.39 2.10 5.09
CA ILE A 75 3.82 1.14 4.14
C ILE A 75 2.62 0.44 4.79
N TRP A 76 1.45 0.54 4.19
CA TRP A 76 0.23 -0.11 4.69
C TRP A 76 -0.22 -1.17 3.70
N VAL A 77 -0.32 -2.40 4.17
CA VAL A 77 -0.67 -3.59 3.41
C VAL A 77 -2.14 -3.92 3.64
N PHE A 78 -2.91 -4.11 2.57
CA PHE A 78 -4.35 -4.38 2.64
C PHE A 78 -4.72 -5.71 2.00
N GLY A 79 -5.46 -6.53 2.74
CA GLY A 79 -6.03 -7.78 2.25
C GLY A 79 -5.00 -8.90 2.11
N ILE A 80 -5.24 -9.78 1.14
CA ILE A 80 -4.37 -10.91 0.84
C ILE A 80 -3.02 -10.41 0.30
N ILE A 81 -1.94 -11.04 0.76
CA ILE A 81 -0.57 -10.67 0.43
C ILE A 81 -0.12 -11.47 -0.80
N SER A 82 0.23 -10.75 -1.87
CA SER A 82 0.79 -11.32 -3.10
C SER A 82 2.32 -11.30 -3.11
N ASP A 83 2.92 -11.96 -4.09
CA ASP A 83 4.37 -11.95 -4.36
C ASP A 83 4.94 -10.53 -4.51
N GLY A 84 4.27 -9.66 -5.26
CA GLY A 84 4.66 -8.26 -5.44
C GLY A 84 4.60 -7.46 -4.14
N VAL A 85 3.59 -7.72 -3.30
CA VAL A 85 3.48 -7.09 -1.97
C VAL A 85 4.61 -7.55 -1.05
N ILE A 86 5.04 -8.81 -1.13
CA ILE A 86 6.22 -9.30 -0.39
C ILE A 86 7.48 -8.50 -0.76
N GLU A 87 7.72 -8.26 -2.04
CA GLU A 87 8.87 -7.47 -2.48
C GLU A 87 8.82 -6.02 -1.97
N GLU A 88 7.64 -5.41 -1.92
CA GLU A 88 7.42 -4.09 -1.34
C GLU A 88 7.70 -4.08 0.17
N ILE A 89 7.29 -5.12 0.91
CA ILE A 89 7.57 -5.28 2.34
C ILE A 89 9.08 -5.46 2.59
N LYS A 90 9.77 -6.27 1.78
CA LYS A 90 11.24 -6.42 1.85
C LYS A 90 11.96 -5.09 1.62
N LEU A 91 11.51 -4.32 0.62
CA LEU A 91 12.05 -2.98 0.37
C LEU A 91 11.79 -2.05 1.56
N ALA A 92 10.58 -2.08 2.14
CA ALA A 92 10.23 -1.32 3.33
C ALA A 92 11.17 -1.63 4.52
N LYS A 93 11.43 -2.93 4.77
CA LYS A 93 12.38 -3.40 5.79
C LYS A 93 13.78 -2.84 5.53
N LYS A 94 14.29 -2.96 4.31
CA LYS A 94 15.61 -2.43 3.92
C LYS A 94 15.71 -0.92 4.18
N LEU A 95 14.61 -0.20 3.96
CA LEU A 95 14.51 1.24 4.20
C LEU A 95 14.12 1.62 5.64
N LYS A 96 14.00 0.64 6.56
CA LYS A 96 13.61 0.82 7.96
C LYS A 96 12.28 1.56 8.13
N LYS A 97 11.31 1.30 7.24
CA LYS A 97 9.97 1.90 7.28
C LYS A 97 9.01 1.05 8.08
N ALA A 98 8.07 1.70 8.76
CA ALA A 98 7.00 1.00 9.45
C ALA A 98 6.06 0.34 8.43
N VAL A 99 5.74 -0.94 8.67
CA VAL A 99 4.77 -1.71 7.90
C VAL A 99 3.56 -2.02 8.77
N LYS A 100 2.36 -1.68 8.32
CA LYS A 100 1.09 -1.94 9.02
C LYS A 100 0.18 -2.79 8.14
N PHE A 101 -0.59 -3.68 8.75
CA PHE A 101 -1.45 -4.62 8.03
C PHE A 101 -2.91 -4.36 8.32
N PHE A 102 -3.76 -4.47 7.31
CA PHE A 102 -5.19 -4.23 7.40
C PHE A 102 -5.97 -5.30 6.64
N SER A 103 -7.11 -5.69 7.20
CA SER A 103 -8.08 -6.52 6.48
C SER A 103 -8.69 -5.75 5.32
N LEU A 104 -9.14 -6.47 4.29
CA LEU A 104 -9.83 -5.88 3.16
C LEU A 104 -10.95 -6.82 2.70
N LYS A 105 -12.19 -6.41 2.89
CA LYS A 105 -13.38 -7.06 2.30
C LYS A 105 -14.18 -6.02 1.51
N LYS A 106 -15.31 -6.44 0.93
CA LYS A 106 -16.14 -5.63 0.00
C LYS A 106 -16.73 -4.32 0.56
N ASN A 107 -16.42 -3.91 1.78
CA ASN A 107 -16.90 -2.65 2.37
C ASN A 107 -15.85 -1.95 3.25
N LEU A 108 -15.96 -0.64 3.42
CA LEU A 108 -14.99 0.16 4.18
C LEU A 108 -14.93 -0.23 5.67
N ALA A 109 -16.06 -0.57 6.27
CA ALA A 109 -16.16 -0.98 7.68
C ALA A 109 -15.41 -2.29 7.99
N SER A 110 -15.03 -3.03 6.95
CA SER A 110 -14.22 -4.24 7.06
C SER A 110 -12.72 -3.97 7.11
N ILE A 111 -12.26 -2.74 6.87
CA ILE A 111 -10.84 -2.38 6.98
C ILE A 111 -10.51 -2.17 8.45
N LYS A 112 -9.70 -3.09 9.01
CA LYS A 112 -9.29 -3.10 10.41
C LYS A 112 -7.84 -3.53 10.52
N PRO A 113 -7.08 -3.05 11.52
CA PRO A 113 -5.72 -3.53 11.76
C PRO A 113 -5.67 -5.05 11.94
N LEU A 114 -4.63 -5.68 11.39
CA LEU A 114 -4.35 -7.11 11.52
C LEU A 114 -3.03 -7.34 12.26
N SER A 115 -2.99 -8.45 12.99
CA SER A 115 -1.77 -9.05 13.52
C SER A 115 -1.22 -10.10 12.55
N PHE A 116 0.04 -10.50 12.74
CA PHE A 116 0.72 -11.44 11.84
C PHE A 116 -0.01 -12.78 11.69
N GLU A 117 -0.66 -13.26 12.75
CA GLU A 117 -1.34 -14.57 12.76
C GLU A 117 -2.63 -14.58 11.93
N LYS A 118 -3.11 -13.40 11.51
CA LYS A 118 -4.35 -13.24 10.72
C LYS A 118 -4.07 -12.83 9.28
N LEU A 119 -2.80 -12.81 8.86
CA LEU A 119 -2.44 -12.49 7.50
C LEU A 119 -2.75 -13.67 6.58
N GLU A 120 -3.37 -13.34 5.45
CA GLU A 120 -3.67 -14.27 4.38
C GLU A 120 -2.75 -13.97 3.21
N TYR A 121 -2.37 -15.01 2.47
CA TYR A 121 -1.41 -14.93 1.37
C TYR A 121 -1.98 -15.64 0.15
N GLU A 122 -1.58 -15.21 -1.04
CA GLU A 122 -1.86 -15.94 -2.26
C GLU A 122 -1.15 -17.32 -2.24
N ASP A 123 -1.71 -18.30 -2.95
CA ASP A 123 -1.28 -19.71 -2.86
C ASP A 123 0.18 -19.92 -3.26
N ASP A 124 0.71 -19.06 -4.13
CA ASP A 124 2.08 -19.08 -4.65
C ASP A 124 3.09 -18.32 -3.78
N VAL A 125 2.65 -17.67 -2.70
CA VAL A 125 3.54 -16.95 -1.78
C VAL A 125 4.14 -17.89 -0.75
N VAL A 126 5.45 -18.13 -0.88
CA VAL A 126 6.22 -19.01 0.01
C VAL A 126 6.73 -18.29 1.26
N GLU A 127 7.13 -17.02 1.13
CA GLU A 127 7.73 -16.25 2.23
C GLU A 127 6.67 -15.61 3.12
N ARG A 128 6.85 -15.71 4.45
CA ARG A 128 5.94 -15.12 5.43
C ARG A 128 6.47 -13.79 5.95
N THR A 129 5.59 -12.80 6.10
CA THR A 129 5.97 -11.46 6.54
C THR A 129 6.58 -11.45 7.94
N GLU A 130 6.18 -12.39 8.78
CA GLU A 130 6.73 -12.52 10.11
C GLU A 130 8.23 -12.86 10.08
N ASP A 131 8.66 -13.75 9.20
CA ASP A 131 10.07 -14.11 9.04
C ASP A 131 10.86 -12.94 8.47
N ILE A 132 10.27 -12.23 7.50
CA ILE A 132 10.86 -11.03 6.93
C ILE A 132 11.04 -9.97 8.01
N LEU A 133 10.04 -9.67 8.84
CA LEU A 133 10.10 -8.53 9.75
C LEU A 133 10.70 -8.83 11.14
N LYS A 134 10.85 -10.10 11.54
CA LYS A 134 11.42 -10.51 12.84
C LYS A 134 12.96 -10.37 12.93
N GLU A 135 13.68 -10.26 11.82
CA GLU A 135 15.16 -10.17 11.80
C GLU A 135 15.72 -8.76 12.15
N LEU A 136 15.19 -8.10 13.17
CA LEU A 136 15.72 -6.83 13.71
C LEU A 136 16.32 -7.01 15.10
#